data_AF-A0A2S1STP7-F1
#
_entry.id   AF-A0A2S1STP7-F1
#
_cell.length_a   1.000
_cell.length_b   1.000
_cell.length_c   1.000
_cell.angle_alpha   90.00
_cell.angle_beta   90.00
_cell.angle_gamma   90.00
#
_symmetry.space_group_name_H-M   'P 1'
#
loop_
_entity.id
_entity.type
_entity.pdbx_description
1 polymer ?
#
loop_
_entity_poly.entity_id
_entity_poly.type
_entity_poly.pdbx_seq_one_letter_code
_entity_poly.pdbx_strand_id
1 'polypeptide(L)'
;MKPAAHFKDAFTGPGSLARWVGAGMLVTTLAAQHPHLVFDRARAKDLFSMVPNWKFFAPNPAVHDFHYTYRTLDLDGETSEWREIEMIASRKLHQAFWFASRRPEKAVFDICTAILQEAQKGGVRQAQTLSSYQLLVEFIRRTVREEQGEEAVRGFQFAVVRGAGHDRDEEPETLFVSPYTLMKTPTPQALAPA
;
A
#
# COMPACT_ATOMS: atom_id res chain seq x y z
N MET A 1 59.16 -17.63 -1.16
CA MET A 1 57.97 -17.19 -1.93
C MET A 1 57.60 -15.78 -1.48
N LYS A 2 57.37 -14.84 -2.41
CA LYS A 2 57.15 -13.42 -2.08
C LYS A 2 55.63 -13.12 -2.00
N PRO A 3 55.07 -12.83 -0.81
CA PRO A 3 53.63 -12.64 -0.63
C PRO A 3 53.03 -11.50 -1.46
N ALA A 4 53.82 -10.48 -1.79
CA ALA A 4 53.40 -9.36 -2.65
C ALA A 4 53.04 -9.78 -4.09
N ALA A 5 53.66 -10.85 -4.62
CA ALA A 5 53.34 -11.34 -5.96
C ALA A 5 51.96 -12.02 -6.00
N HIS A 6 51.64 -12.82 -4.98
CA HIS A 6 50.32 -13.44 -4.85
C HIS A 6 49.21 -12.41 -4.66
N PHE A 7 49.47 -11.33 -3.92
CA PHE A 7 48.49 -10.25 -3.77
C PHE A 7 48.20 -9.56 -5.11
N LYS A 8 49.26 -9.24 -5.87
CA LYS A 8 49.09 -8.63 -7.21
C LYS A 8 48.33 -9.55 -8.16
N ASP A 9 48.66 -10.85 -8.18
CA ASP A 9 47.98 -11.84 -9.01
C ASP A 9 46.50 -12.05 -8.61
N ALA A 10 46.15 -11.85 -7.34
CA ALA A 10 44.78 -11.89 -6.86
C ALA A 10 43.90 -10.75 -7.42
N PHE A 11 44.50 -9.62 -7.84
CA PHE A 11 43.77 -8.50 -8.46
C PHE A 11 43.93 -8.41 -9.98
N THR A 12 45.09 -8.81 -10.53
CA THR A 12 45.42 -8.62 -11.96
C THR A 12 45.70 -9.91 -12.72
N GLY A 13 45.75 -11.06 -12.05
CA GLY A 13 46.06 -12.35 -12.67
C GLY A 13 44.90 -12.93 -13.51
N PRO A 14 45.11 -14.11 -14.15
CA PRO A 14 44.10 -14.76 -14.97
C PRO A 14 42.79 -15.01 -14.22
N GLY A 15 41.67 -14.57 -14.78
CA GLY A 15 40.35 -14.66 -14.11
C GLY A 15 40.05 -13.52 -13.14
N SER A 16 40.84 -12.45 -13.12
CA SER A 16 40.58 -11.23 -12.35
C SER A 16 39.18 -10.65 -12.62
N LEU A 17 38.72 -10.68 -13.87
CA LEU A 17 37.37 -10.23 -14.25
C LEU A 17 36.28 -11.01 -13.50
N ALA A 18 36.38 -12.35 -13.44
CA ALA A 18 35.42 -13.17 -12.72
C ALA A 18 35.42 -12.86 -11.21
N ARG A 19 36.59 -12.60 -10.63
CA ARG A 19 36.71 -12.22 -9.22
C ARG A 19 36.09 -10.85 -8.93
N TRP A 20 36.31 -9.86 -9.79
CA TRP A 20 35.69 -8.54 -9.67
C TRP A 20 34.17 -8.60 -9.80
N VAL A 21 33.66 -9.35 -10.78
CA VAL A 21 32.22 -9.56 -10.96
C VAL A 21 31.63 -10.29 -9.75
N GLY A 22 32.26 -11.37 -9.29
CA GLY A 22 31.80 -12.13 -8.12
C GLY A 22 31.84 -11.32 -6.82
N ALA A 23 32.90 -10.56 -6.59
CA ALA A 23 33.02 -9.67 -5.43
C ALA A 23 31.97 -8.56 -5.48
N GLY A 24 31.76 -7.95 -6.65
CA GLY A 24 30.70 -6.96 -6.86
C GLY A 24 29.31 -7.53 -6.58
N MET A 25 29.02 -8.73 -7.09
CA MET A 25 27.75 -9.42 -6.84
C MET A 25 27.56 -9.75 -5.36
N LEU A 26 28.61 -10.22 -4.68
CA LEU A 26 28.57 -10.54 -3.25
C LEU A 26 28.32 -9.29 -2.39
N VAL A 27 29.10 -8.22 -2.60
CA VAL A 27 28.95 -6.96 -1.85
C VAL A 27 27.57 -6.36 -2.09
N THR A 28 27.10 -6.37 -3.34
CA THR A 28 25.76 -5.87 -3.69
C THR A 28 24.67 -6.69 -3.02
N THR A 29 24.81 -8.02 -2.99
CA THR A 29 23.85 -8.91 -2.32
C THR A 29 23.83 -8.70 -0.82
N LEU A 30 24.99 -8.58 -0.17
CA LEU A 30 25.10 -8.32 1.27
C LEU A 30 24.49 -6.96 1.64
N ALA A 31 24.79 -5.91 0.87
CA ALA A 31 24.17 -4.60 1.05
C ALA A 31 22.65 -4.69 0.87
N ALA A 32 22.17 -5.36 -0.18
CA ALA A 32 20.75 -5.51 -0.46
C ALA A 32 19.99 -6.31 0.62
N GLN A 33 20.66 -7.20 1.36
CA GLN A 33 20.04 -7.91 2.50
C GLN A 33 19.96 -7.06 3.77
N HIS A 34 20.66 -5.92 3.85
CA HIS A 34 20.61 -5.08 5.03
C HIS A 34 19.17 -4.54 5.25
N PRO A 35 18.65 -4.53 6.50
CA PRO A 35 17.28 -4.11 6.78
C PRO A 35 17.05 -2.62 6.51
N HIS A 36 18.08 -1.79 6.62
CA HIS A 36 17.98 -0.36 6.40
C HIS A 36 17.82 -0.02 4.90
N LEU A 37 16.79 0.76 4.56
CA LEU A 37 16.41 1.14 3.19
C LEU A 37 17.50 1.88 2.39
N VAL A 38 18.52 2.43 3.03
CA VAL A 38 19.61 3.15 2.35
C VAL A 38 20.44 2.22 1.47
N PHE A 39 20.52 0.94 1.84
CA PHE A 39 21.26 -0.08 1.09
C PHE A 39 20.46 -0.69 -0.07
N ASP A 40 19.18 -0.32 -0.24
CA ASP A 40 18.34 -0.81 -1.34
C ASP A 40 18.56 -0.09 -2.67
N ARG A 41 19.41 0.96 -2.70
CA ARG A 41 19.67 1.78 -3.89
C ARG A 41 20.19 0.99 -5.09
N ALA A 42 21.03 -0.03 -4.86
CA ALA A 42 21.53 -0.88 -5.93
C ALA A 42 20.42 -1.77 -6.51
N ARG A 43 19.53 -2.30 -5.65
CA ARG A 43 18.37 -3.09 -6.06
C ARG A 43 17.34 -2.26 -6.83
N ALA A 44 17.19 -0.98 -6.50
CA ALA A 44 16.32 -0.07 -7.26
C ALA A 44 16.73 0.09 -8.74
N LYS A 45 17.98 -0.26 -9.09
CA LYS A 45 18.51 -0.25 -10.47
C LYS A 45 18.64 -1.65 -11.07
N ASP A 46 18.26 -2.70 -10.32
CA ASP A 46 18.33 -4.08 -10.76
C ASP A 46 17.12 -4.46 -11.62
N LEU A 47 17.14 -4.01 -12.87
CA LEU A 47 16.07 -4.22 -13.85
C LEU A 47 15.81 -5.70 -14.14
N PHE A 48 16.84 -6.54 -14.01
CA PHE A 48 16.77 -7.98 -14.31
C PHE A 48 16.57 -8.84 -13.05
N SER A 49 16.42 -8.23 -11.87
CA SER A 49 16.25 -8.94 -10.59
C SER A 49 17.36 -9.98 -10.33
N MET A 50 18.61 -9.65 -10.68
CA MET A 50 19.78 -10.52 -10.51
C MET A 50 20.28 -10.58 -9.07
N VAL A 51 19.98 -9.55 -8.27
CA VAL A 51 20.33 -9.50 -6.85
C VAL A 51 19.20 -10.15 -6.05
N PRO A 52 19.43 -11.32 -5.41
CA PRO A 52 18.39 -11.99 -4.66
C PRO A 52 17.94 -11.11 -3.49
N ASN A 53 16.66 -11.22 -3.11
CA ASN A 53 16.12 -10.56 -1.93
C ASN A 53 15.47 -11.61 -1.02
N TRP A 54 16.12 -11.89 0.10
CA TRP A 54 15.66 -12.85 1.10
C TRP A 54 15.32 -12.17 2.42
N LYS A 55 15.04 -10.87 2.40
CA LYS A 55 14.46 -10.17 3.54
C LYS A 55 13.07 -10.74 3.83
N PHE A 56 13.04 -11.84 4.58
CA PHE A 56 11.82 -12.57 4.96
C PHE A 56 11.21 -12.04 6.26
N PHE A 57 11.83 -11.03 6.87
CA PHE A 57 11.38 -10.43 8.11
C PHE A 57 11.00 -8.98 7.83
N ALA A 58 9.69 -8.72 7.83
CA ALA A 58 9.19 -7.36 7.99
C ALA A 58 9.69 -6.88 9.36
N PRO A 59 10.61 -5.89 9.44
CA PRO A 59 11.21 -5.47 10.72
C PRO A 59 10.14 -5.06 11.74
N ASN A 60 9.03 -4.53 11.22
CA ASN A 60 7.78 -4.34 11.94
C ASN A 60 6.72 -5.19 11.22
N PRO A 61 6.35 -6.37 11.76
CA PRO A 61 5.24 -7.13 11.20
C PRO A 61 3.96 -6.28 11.23
N ALA A 62 3.08 -6.49 10.26
CA ALA A 62 1.76 -5.85 10.26
C ALA A 62 0.96 -6.42 11.44
N VAL A 63 0.98 -5.70 12.56
CA VAL A 63 0.31 -6.05 13.81
C VAL A 63 -1.12 -5.52 13.89
N HIS A 64 -1.52 -4.66 12.95
CA HIS A 64 -2.87 -4.10 12.90
C HIS A 64 -3.46 -4.28 11.51
N ASP A 65 -4.77 -4.47 11.50
CA ASP A 65 -5.59 -4.52 10.30
C ASP A 65 -6.16 -3.14 10.01
N PHE A 66 -6.28 -2.81 8.72
CA PHE A 66 -6.96 -1.60 8.27
C PHE A 66 -8.40 -1.93 7.89
N HIS A 67 -9.32 -1.10 8.37
CA HIS A 67 -10.73 -1.16 8.07
C HIS A 67 -11.13 0.13 7.36
N TYR A 68 -11.93 0.00 6.30
CA TYR A 68 -12.58 1.14 5.68
C TYR A 68 -13.99 1.25 6.21
N THR A 69 -14.36 2.45 6.65
CA THR A 69 -15.73 2.76 7.00
C THR A 69 -16.21 3.92 6.14
N TYR A 70 -17.50 3.96 5.86
CA TYR A 70 -18.13 5.07 5.16
C TYR A 70 -19.42 5.48 5.85
N ARG A 71 -19.81 6.73 5.66
CA ARG A 71 -21.13 7.25 6.01
C ARG A 71 -21.67 8.06 4.86
N THR A 72 -22.98 8.06 4.69
CA THR A 72 -23.66 8.83 3.65
C THR A 72 -24.21 10.13 4.22
N LEU A 73 -24.39 11.10 3.34
CA LEU A 73 -25.14 12.32 3.59
C LEU A 73 -26.42 12.23 2.78
N ASP A 74 -27.56 12.23 3.46
CA ASP A 74 -28.86 12.19 2.80
C ASP A 74 -29.19 13.52 2.09
N LEU A 75 -30.38 13.58 1.49
CA LEU A 75 -30.88 14.77 0.79
C LEU A 75 -31.20 15.93 1.75
N ASP A 76 -31.47 15.66 3.02
CA ASP A 76 -31.93 16.64 4.01
C ASP A 76 -30.78 17.29 4.79
N GLY A 77 -29.68 16.58 5.02
CA GLY A 77 -28.47 17.08 5.68
C GLY A 77 -27.95 16.14 6.75
N GLU A 78 -28.67 15.05 6.98
CA GLU A 78 -28.38 14.14 8.05
C GLU A 78 -27.32 13.13 7.60
N THR A 79 -26.36 12.93 8.50
CA THR A 79 -25.28 11.98 8.30
C THR A 79 -25.67 10.63 8.85
N SER A 80 -25.53 9.58 8.05
CA SER A 80 -25.74 8.23 8.53
C SER A 80 -24.70 7.83 9.58
N GLU A 81 -25.01 6.76 10.31
CA GLU A 81 -23.98 6.04 11.07
C GLU A 81 -22.87 5.52 10.15
N TRP A 82 -21.69 5.31 10.74
CA TRP A 82 -20.57 4.69 10.04
C TRP A 82 -20.86 3.22 9.76
N ARG A 83 -20.66 2.82 8.51
CA ARG A 83 -20.78 1.44 8.05
C ARG A 83 -19.42 0.94 7.61
N GLU A 84 -19.11 -0.30 7.94
CA GLU A 84 -17.87 -0.94 7.51
C GLU A 84 -18.00 -1.45 6.07
N ILE A 85 -16.91 -1.33 5.32
CA ILE A 85 -16.78 -1.95 4.01
C ILE A 85 -16.15 -3.32 4.21
N GLU A 86 -16.96 -4.38 4.09
CA GLU A 86 -16.45 -5.75 4.12
C GLU A 86 -15.65 -6.06 2.86
N MET A 87 -14.33 -5.82 2.89
CA MET A 87 -13.42 -6.17 1.79
C MET A 87 -12.71 -7.51 2.00
N ILE A 88 -12.83 -8.11 3.20
CA ILE A 88 -12.20 -9.38 3.56
C ILE A 88 -13.27 -10.48 3.51
N ALA A 89 -13.09 -11.45 2.63
CA ALA A 89 -14.02 -12.57 2.53
C ALA A 89 -13.86 -13.54 3.71
N SER A 90 -14.95 -14.19 4.11
CA SER A 90 -14.90 -15.24 5.12
C SER A 90 -13.98 -16.38 4.71
N ARG A 91 -13.13 -16.83 5.64
CA ARG A 91 -12.13 -17.86 5.39
C ARG A 91 -12.79 -19.23 5.23
N LYS A 92 -12.41 -19.96 4.18
CA LYS A 92 -12.86 -21.33 3.91
C LYS A 92 -11.70 -22.30 4.07
N LEU A 93 -11.96 -23.50 4.59
CA LEU A 93 -10.91 -24.50 4.88
C LEU A 93 -10.01 -24.84 3.68
N HIS A 94 -10.55 -24.87 2.45
CA HIS A 94 -9.75 -25.14 1.25
C HIS A 94 -8.70 -24.06 0.96
N GLN A 95 -8.90 -22.84 1.48
CA GLN A 95 -7.95 -21.72 1.34
C GLN A 95 -6.67 -21.92 2.17
N ALA A 96 -6.63 -22.92 3.08
CA ALA A 96 -5.40 -23.32 3.74
C ALA A 96 -4.39 -23.95 2.76
N PHE A 97 -4.88 -24.60 1.70
CA PHE A 97 -4.04 -25.26 0.69
C PHE A 97 -3.87 -24.41 -0.57
N TRP A 98 -4.92 -23.70 -0.99
CA TRP A 98 -4.88 -22.87 -2.18
C TRP A 98 -5.81 -21.67 -2.07
N PHE A 99 -5.23 -20.47 -2.13
CA PHE A 99 -5.98 -19.22 -1.97
C PHE A 99 -5.69 -18.23 -3.11
N ALA A 100 -6.11 -18.58 -4.32
CA ALA A 100 -5.90 -17.75 -5.51
C ALA A 100 -6.54 -16.35 -5.43
N SER A 101 -7.62 -16.20 -4.67
CA SER A 101 -8.40 -14.97 -4.55
C SER A 101 -7.90 -14.00 -3.48
N ARG A 102 -6.67 -14.15 -2.98
CA ARG A 102 -6.12 -13.29 -1.90
C ARG A 102 -5.57 -11.95 -2.37
N ARG A 103 -5.40 -11.77 -3.70
CA ARG A 103 -4.83 -10.54 -4.27
C ARG A 103 -5.67 -9.27 -4.01
N PRO A 104 -7.02 -9.31 -4.02
CA PRO A 104 -7.85 -8.16 -3.66
C PRO A 104 -7.63 -7.69 -2.21
N GLU A 105 -7.55 -8.60 -1.23
CA GLU A 105 -7.29 -8.26 0.18
C GLU A 105 -5.96 -7.50 0.35
N LYS A 106 -4.91 -7.93 -0.38
CA LYS A 106 -3.63 -7.21 -0.40
C LYS A 106 -3.77 -5.82 -1.05
N ALA A 107 -4.59 -5.69 -2.10
CA ALA A 107 -4.81 -4.42 -2.77
C ALA A 107 -5.43 -3.38 -1.83
N VAL A 108 -6.37 -3.77 -0.96
CA VAL A 108 -6.95 -2.92 0.10
C VAL A 108 -5.86 -2.34 0.98
N PHE A 109 -4.98 -3.20 1.49
CA PHE A 109 -3.85 -2.79 2.35
C PHE A 109 -2.89 -1.85 1.63
N ASP A 110 -2.55 -2.16 0.37
CA ASP A 110 -1.63 -1.34 -0.44
C ASP A 110 -2.24 0.05 -0.74
N ILE A 111 -3.55 0.13 -1.02
CA ILE A 111 -4.29 1.39 -1.23
C ILE A 111 -4.32 2.22 0.06
N CYS A 112 -4.66 1.62 1.21
CA CYS A 112 -4.61 2.25 2.53
C CYS A 112 -3.26 2.89 2.78
N THR A 113 -2.21 2.09 2.64
CA THR A 113 -0.84 2.50 2.92
C THR A 113 -0.42 3.67 2.02
N ALA A 114 -0.76 3.62 0.73
CA ALA A 114 -0.47 4.72 -0.20
C ALA A 114 -1.20 6.02 0.18
N ILE A 115 -2.49 5.94 0.52
CA ILE A 115 -3.30 7.11 0.93
C ILE A 115 -2.73 7.72 2.21
N LEU A 116 -2.43 6.90 3.23
CA LEU A 116 -1.90 7.36 4.51
C LEU A 116 -0.51 8.01 4.36
N GLN A 117 0.39 7.36 3.61
CA GLN A 117 1.73 7.91 3.36
C GLN A 117 1.69 9.27 2.67
N GLU A 118 0.78 9.45 1.72
CA GLU A 118 0.67 10.69 0.98
C GLU A 118 -0.07 11.77 1.77
N ALA A 119 -1.09 11.39 2.55
CA ALA A 119 -1.75 12.27 3.50
C ALA A 119 -0.78 12.80 4.57
N GLN A 120 0.17 11.99 5.04
CA GLN A 120 1.19 12.43 5.99
C GLN A 120 2.16 13.46 5.39
N LYS A 121 2.43 13.42 4.08
CA LYS A 121 3.36 14.37 3.42
C LYS A 121 2.72 15.72 3.12
N GLY A 122 1.47 15.72 2.65
CA GLY A 122 0.83 16.92 2.08
C GLY A 122 -0.61 17.13 2.50
N GLY A 123 -1.09 16.39 3.49
CA GLY A 123 -2.48 16.41 3.95
C GLY A 123 -3.44 15.74 2.97
N VAL A 124 -4.73 15.88 3.27
CA VAL A 124 -5.83 15.22 2.56
C VAL A 124 -5.85 15.54 1.05
N ARG A 125 -5.57 16.79 0.67
CA ARG A 125 -5.56 17.21 -0.74
C ARG A 125 -4.52 16.46 -1.57
N GLN A 126 -3.36 16.20 -0.99
CA GLN A 126 -2.30 15.47 -1.67
C GLN A 126 -2.72 14.01 -1.88
N ALA A 127 -3.35 13.38 -0.88
CA ALA A 127 -3.86 12.02 -1.02
C ALA A 127 -4.94 11.89 -2.13
N GLN A 128 -5.78 12.93 -2.33
CA GLN A 128 -6.80 12.96 -3.40
C GLN A 128 -6.21 12.89 -4.82
N THR A 129 -4.93 13.22 -5.00
CA THR A 129 -4.26 13.14 -6.32
C THR A 129 -3.91 11.70 -6.72
N LEU A 130 -3.91 10.76 -5.76
CA LEU A 130 -3.55 9.37 -6.02
C LEU A 130 -4.66 8.64 -6.78
N SER A 131 -4.28 7.87 -7.80
CA SER A 131 -5.21 6.96 -8.49
C SER A 131 -5.81 5.93 -7.52
N SER A 132 -5.08 5.52 -6.48
CA SER A 132 -5.57 4.61 -5.44
C SER A 132 -6.70 5.24 -4.61
N TYR A 133 -6.63 6.54 -4.33
CA TYR A 133 -7.73 7.28 -3.69
C TYR A 133 -8.97 7.31 -4.59
N GLN A 134 -8.79 7.62 -5.88
CA GLN A 134 -9.91 7.69 -6.83
C GLN A 134 -10.58 6.32 -7.04
N LEU A 135 -9.80 5.24 -7.08
CA LEU A 135 -10.32 3.88 -7.16
C LEU A 135 -11.17 3.53 -5.95
N LEU A 136 -10.72 3.88 -4.74
CA LEU A 136 -11.49 3.65 -3.52
C LEU A 136 -12.78 4.48 -3.50
N VAL A 137 -12.71 5.75 -3.87
CA VAL A 137 -13.90 6.60 -4.03
C VAL A 137 -14.92 5.96 -4.96
N GLU A 138 -14.48 5.43 -6.10
CA GLU A 138 -15.42 4.85 -7.07
C GLU A 138 -15.97 3.50 -6.65
N PHE A 139 -15.18 2.73 -5.93
CA PHE A 139 -15.64 1.51 -5.29
C PHE A 139 -16.76 1.80 -4.27
N ILE A 140 -16.56 2.81 -3.39
CA ILE A 140 -17.56 3.20 -2.39
C ILE A 140 -18.80 3.78 -3.07
N ARG A 141 -18.63 4.66 -4.05
CA ARG A 141 -19.74 5.23 -4.81
C ARG A 141 -20.60 4.14 -5.45
N ARG A 142 -19.96 3.13 -6.02
CA ARG A 142 -20.66 1.97 -6.61
C ARG A 142 -21.41 1.17 -5.53
N THR A 143 -20.78 0.92 -4.39
CA THR A 143 -21.39 0.19 -3.26
C THR A 143 -22.63 0.93 -2.74
N VAL A 144 -22.52 2.23 -2.49
CA VAL A 144 -23.66 3.07 -2.06
C VAL A 144 -24.80 3.05 -3.07
N ARG A 145 -24.47 3.09 -4.37
CA ARG A 145 -25.47 3.03 -5.45
C ARG A 145 -26.21 1.69 -5.49
N GLU A 146 -25.49 0.59 -5.29
CA GLU A 146 -26.07 -0.76 -5.28
C GLU A 146 -26.97 -0.98 -4.05
N GLU A 147 -26.63 -0.41 -2.90
CA GLU A 147 -27.40 -0.57 -1.65
C GLU A 147 -28.59 0.38 -1.51
N GLN A 148 -28.42 1.65 -1.85
CA GLN A 148 -29.37 2.73 -1.52
C GLN A 148 -30.00 3.37 -2.75
N GLY A 149 -29.46 3.12 -3.95
CA GLY A 149 -29.85 3.79 -5.18
C GLY A 149 -29.13 5.12 -5.42
N GLU A 150 -29.08 5.54 -6.68
CA GLU A 150 -28.25 6.68 -7.13
C GLU A 150 -28.72 8.05 -6.62
N GLU A 151 -30.02 8.22 -6.41
CA GLU A 151 -30.65 9.51 -6.05
C GLU A 151 -30.97 9.63 -4.55
N ALA A 152 -30.69 8.60 -3.75
CA ALA A 152 -31.06 8.59 -2.33
C ALA A 152 -30.12 9.42 -1.44
N VAL A 153 -28.89 9.69 -1.90
CA VAL A 153 -27.84 10.32 -1.10
C VAL A 153 -27.11 11.41 -1.89
N ARG A 154 -26.78 12.52 -1.24
CA ARG A 154 -26.01 13.62 -1.86
C ARG A 154 -24.54 13.28 -2.03
N GLY A 155 -24.00 12.55 -1.09
CA GLY A 155 -22.58 12.23 -1.03
C GLY A 155 -22.26 11.24 0.06
N PHE A 156 -20.99 10.95 0.20
CA PHE A 156 -20.46 10.10 1.24
C PHE A 156 -19.11 10.61 1.72
N GLN A 157 -18.71 10.13 2.88
CA GLN A 157 -17.39 10.32 3.46
C GLN A 157 -16.87 8.94 3.86
N PHE A 158 -15.57 8.71 3.72
CA PHE A 158 -14.95 7.48 4.20
C PHE A 158 -13.83 7.77 5.18
N ALA A 159 -13.55 6.80 6.04
CA ALA A 159 -12.46 6.83 6.99
C ALA A 159 -11.60 5.57 6.88
N VAL A 160 -10.32 5.70 7.24
CA VAL A 160 -9.40 4.58 7.45
C VAL A 160 -9.23 4.42 8.95
N VAL A 161 -9.60 3.26 9.44
CA VAL A 161 -9.52 2.88 10.85
C VAL A 161 -8.51 1.76 10.99
N ARG A 162 -7.72 1.79 12.06
CA ARG A 162 -6.76 0.76 12.43
C ARG A 162 -7.31 0.01 13.64
N GLY A 163 -7.37 -1.30 13.56
CA GLY A 163 -7.80 -2.18 14.66
C GLY A 163 -6.79 -3.30 14.91
N ALA A 164 -6.82 -3.88 16.11
CA ALA A 164 -5.94 -4.98 16.52
C ALA A 164 -6.44 -6.37 16.08
N GLY A 165 -7.37 -6.41 15.11
CA GLY A 165 -7.90 -7.64 14.52
C GLY A 165 -8.75 -8.45 15.50
N HIS A 166 -8.16 -9.45 16.16
CA HIS A 166 -8.85 -10.33 17.12
C HIS A 166 -8.75 -9.86 18.57
N ASP A 167 -7.82 -8.94 18.86
CA ASP A 167 -7.77 -8.29 20.15
C ASP A 167 -8.84 -7.21 20.21
N ARG A 168 -9.77 -7.35 21.16
CA ARG A 168 -10.91 -6.44 21.35
C ARG A 168 -10.65 -5.42 22.45
N ASP A 169 -9.51 -5.53 23.15
CA ASP A 169 -9.17 -4.64 24.25
C ASP A 169 -8.48 -3.35 23.76
N GLU A 170 -8.03 -3.32 22.50
CA GLU A 170 -7.48 -2.12 21.85
C GLU A 170 -8.59 -1.35 21.09
N GLU A 171 -8.81 -0.09 21.48
CA GLU A 171 -9.78 0.78 20.79
C GLU A 171 -9.31 1.11 19.36
N PRO A 172 -10.20 1.02 18.35
CA PRO A 172 -9.83 1.33 16.97
C PRO A 172 -9.42 2.79 16.79
N GLU A 173 -8.28 3.02 16.14
CA GLU A 173 -7.73 4.34 15.88
C GLU A 173 -8.17 4.85 14.50
N THR A 174 -8.79 6.03 14.44
CA THR A 174 -9.09 6.68 13.15
C THR A 174 -7.85 7.39 12.61
N LEU A 175 -7.30 6.88 11.52
CA LEU A 175 -6.06 7.41 10.92
C LEU A 175 -6.30 8.46 9.84
N PHE A 176 -7.46 8.38 9.16
CA PHE A 176 -7.79 9.27 8.05
C PHE A 176 -9.29 9.42 7.92
N VAL A 177 -9.74 10.63 7.59
CA VAL A 177 -11.12 10.91 7.19
C VAL A 177 -11.10 11.72 5.91
N SER A 178 -11.79 11.24 4.88
CA SER A 178 -11.89 11.92 3.59
C SER A 178 -12.73 13.20 3.71
N PRO A 179 -12.65 14.15 2.77
CA PRO A 179 -13.69 15.15 2.61
C PRO A 179 -14.98 14.49 2.12
N TYR A 180 -16.10 15.20 2.24
CA TYR A 180 -17.34 14.77 1.60
C TYR A 180 -17.17 14.72 0.08
N THR A 181 -17.52 13.56 -0.49
CA THR A 181 -17.48 13.29 -1.91
C THR A 181 -18.91 13.18 -2.44
N LEU A 182 -19.23 13.93 -3.48
CA LEU A 182 -20.56 13.90 -4.08
C LEU A 182 -20.80 12.59 -4.84
N MET A 183 -22.05 12.14 -4.83
CA MET A 183 -22.48 10.96 -5.61
C MET A 183 -22.46 11.26 -7.11
N LYS A 184 -22.93 12.45 -7.49
CA LYS A 184 -22.81 12.97 -8.86
C LYS A 184 -21.49 13.71 -8.96
N THR A 185 -20.59 13.27 -9.83
CA THR A 185 -19.46 14.10 -10.24
C THR A 185 -20.03 15.37 -10.86
N PRO A 186 -19.71 16.57 -10.34
CA PRO A 186 -20.15 17.81 -10.98
C PRO A 186 -19.67 17.79 -12.42
N THR A 187 -20.61 17.87 -13.37
CA THR A 187 -20.26 18.06 -14.77
C THR A 187 -19.36 19.29 -14.86
N PRO A 188 -18.19 19.23 -15.57
CA PRO A 188 -17.21 20.33 -15.60
C PRO A 188 -17.75 21.71 -16.06
N GLN A 189 -19.00 21.78 -16.54
CA GLN A 189 -19.65 23.03 -16.95
C GLN A 189 -20.19 23.90 -15.80
N ALA A 190 -20.25 23.42 -14.56
CA ALA A 190 -20.80 24.20 -13.44
C ALA A 190 -19.78 25.13 -12.73
N LEU A 191 -18.55 25.24 -13.23
CA LEU A 191 -17.46 26.05 -12.63
C LEU A 191 -17.07 27.29 -13.45
N ALA A 192 -17.89 27.71 -14.42
CA ALA A 192 -17.72 29.02 -15.05
C ALA A 192 -18.32 30.11 -14.15
N PRO A 193 -17.54 31.08 -13.66
CA PRO A 193 -18.11 32.24 -12.97
C PRO A 193 -18.93 33.07 -13.97
N ALA A 194 -20.10 33.52 -13.52
CA ALA A 194 -20.86 34.59 -14.16
C ALA A 194 -20.15 35.93 -13.96
#